data_AF-A0A2E1KEJ1-F1
#
_entry.id   AF-A0A2E1KEJ1-F1
#
_cell.length_a   1.000
_cell.length_b   1.000
_cell.length_c   1.000
_cell.angle_alpha   90.00
_cell.angle_beta   90.00
_cell.angle_gamma   90.00
#
_symmetry.space_group_name_H-M   'P 1'
#
loop_
_entity.id
_entity.type
_entity.pdbx_description
1 polymer ?
#
loop_
_entity_poly.entity_id
_entity_poly.type
_entity_poly.pdbx_seq_one_letter_code
_entity_poly.pdbx_strand_id
1 'polypeptide(L)'
;MPRRTKISALPNSINYPSRLRLAHLPTPVTKLERYSSRFGNVNIWVKRDELTGLEVSGNKIRKLEFSVAEAQAQNCDTLITCGGLQSNHCRATAIIGARLGFKVHLILRGEKPEVPDGNLLMDYLCGAEISFLPADSWSEHVDFASQLKAHYRSLGRKGLFIPTGASDATGLWGYIAATEELIADFSRLEMTPDYIVCATGSGGTQAGLIVGSKMFGYNGQILSFNVSDDPDYFDQKVRQDVEDWKRLYSELLAGTEGDQIIPSALEIITNGGYLGPGYGSCDKEVFETIHEVAVSEGLFLDPVYTGKAFHGMATELNKGSEGALADAENVLFVHTGGLFGLFPQQSGFAFPG
;
A
#
# COMPACT_ATOMS: atom_id res chain seq x y z
N MET A 1 -11.26 1.77 -35.62
CA MET A 1 -10.31 2.68 -34.94
C MET A 1 -10.96 3.14 -33.64
N PRO A 2 -10.53 2.67 -32.46
CA PRO A 2 -10.99 3.26 -31.23
C PRO A 2 -10.36 4.65 -31.07
N ARG A 3 -11.17 5.62 -30.68
CA ARG A 3 -10.76 7.01 -30.47
C ARG A 3 -9.79 7.05 -29.29
N ARG A 4 -8.54 7.42 -29.55
CA ARG A 4 -7.60 7.87 -28.50
C ARG A 4 -8.22 9.09 -27.81
N THR A 5 -8.82 8.88 -26.64
CA THR A 5 -9.28 9.95 -25.76
C THR A 5 -8.04 10.70 -25.29
N LYS A 6 -7.85 11.92 -25.79
CA LYS A 6 -6.87 12.85 -25.22
C LYS A 6 -7.21 13.02 -23.74
N ILE A 7 -6.25 12.74 -22.86
CA ILE A 7 -6.32 13.09 -21.45
C ILE A 7 -6.62 14.59 -21.40
N SER A 8 -7.78 14.97 -20.87
CA SER A 8 -8.11 16.37 -20.64
C SER A 8 -7.08 16.97 -19.70
N ALA A 9 -6.70 18.23 -19.93
CA ALA A 9 -5.85 18.99 -19.00
C ALA A 9 -6.29 18.76 -17.56
N LEU A 10 -5.32 18.59 -16.64
CA LEU A 10 -5.56 18.28 -15.22
C LEU A 10 -6.75 19.11 -14.70
N PRO A 11 -7.80 18.48 -14.14
CA PRO A 11 -8.88 19.22 -13.51
C PRO A 11 -8.30 20.11 -12.40
N ASN A 12 -9.02 21.21 -12.11
CA ASN A 12 -8.66 22.26 -11.13
C ASN A 12 -7.88 21.73 -9.92
N SER A 13 -6.88 22.50 -9.46
CA SER A 13 -6.03 22.16 -8.32
C SER A 13 -6.84 21.64 -7.14
N ILE A 14 -6.63 20.37 -6.77
CA ILE A 14 -7.28 19.77 -5.60
C ILE A 14 -6.69 20.41 -4.34
N ASN A 15 -7.57 20.80 -3.41
CA ASN A 15 -7.15 21.18 -2.09
C ASN A 15 -6.91 19.91 -1.27
N TYR A 16 -5.64 19.65 -0.95
CA TYR A 16 -5.27 18.57 -0.05
C TYR A 16 -5.38 19.01 1.41
N PRO A 17 -5.71 18.09 2.35
CA PRO A 17 -5.50 18.37 3.76
C PRO A 17 -4.00 18.50 4.08
N SER A 18 -3.68 18.90 5.30
CA SER A 18 -2.30 19.01 5.79
C SER A 18 -1.49 17.75 5.45
N ARG A 19 -0.33 17.96 4.84
CA ARG A 19 0.56 16.91 4.37
C ARG A 19 2.01 17.28 4.61
N LEU A 20 2.78 16.37 5.18
CA LEU A 20 4.24 16.46 5.21
C LEU A 20 4.84 15.99 3.88
N ARG A 21 6.03 16.47 3.54
CA ARG A 21 6.78 16.04 2.34
C ARG A 21 8.01 15.26 2.78
N LEU A 22 7.78 13.99 3.12
CA LEU A 22 8.77 13.06 3.68
C LEU A 22 9.26 12.04 2.64
N ALA A 23 8.44 11.71 1.65
CA ALA A 23 8.76 10.73 0.62
C ALA A 23 9.60 11.34 -0.51
N HIS A 24 10.46 10.53 -1.12
CA HIS A 24 11.18 10.89 -2.34
C HIS A 24 10.24 10.75 -3.54
N LEU A 25 9.63 11.86 -3.95
CA LEU A 25 8.61 11.92 -5.01
C LEU A 25 8.98 12.94 -6.10
N PRO A 26 8.51 12.75 -7.34
CA PRO A 26 7.73 11.60 -7.83
C PRO A 26 8.60 10.33 -7.95
N THR A 27 8.02 9.15 -7.74
CA THR A 27 8.71 7.88 -8.03
C THR A 27 8.63 7.57 -9.52
N PRO A 28 9.63 6.93 -10.14
CA PRO A 28 9.57 6.66 -11.58
C PRO A 28 8.53 5.59 -11.94
N VAL A 29 8.05 5.64 -13.18
CA VAL A 29 7.36 4.53 -13.85
C VAL A 29 8.34 3.92 -14.85
N THR A 30 8.58 2.61 -14.76
CA THR A 30 9.53 1.87 -15.61
C THR A 30 8.86 0.66 -16.26
N LYS A 31 9.21 0.36 -17.51
CA LYS A 31 8.72 -0.84 -18.19
C LYS A 31 9.57 -2.07 -17.87
N LEU A 32 8.95 -3.22 -17.68
CA LEU A 32 9.63 -4.52 -17.53
C LEU A 32 9.81 -5.17 -18.90
N GLU A 33 10.82 -4.72 -19.65
CA GLU A 33 10.99 -5.10 -21.06
C GLU A 33 11.15 -6.62 -21.25
N ARG A 34 11.94 -7.28 -20.39
CA ARG A 34 12.24 -8.72 -20.51
C ARG A 34 11.12 -9.58 -19.95
N TYR A 35 10.42 -9.12 -18.93
CA TYR A 35 9.31 -9.85 -18.34
C TYR A 35 8.05 -9.74 -19.21
N SER A 36 7.81 -8.57 -19.81
CA SER A 36 6.66 -8.34 -20.71
C SER A 36 6.69 -9.25 -21.94
N SER A 37 7.86 -9.62 -22.46
CA SER A 37 7.98 -10.47 -23.65
C SER A 37 7.37 -11.87 -23.50
N ARG A 38 6.98 -12.26 -22.28
CA ARG A 38 6.27 -13.51 -21.98
C ARG A 38 4.79 -13.46 -22.34
N PHE A 39 4.19 -12.28 -22.47
CA PHE A 39 2.75 -12.07 -22.57
C PHE A 39 2.30 -11.49 -23.92
N GLY A 40 3.03 -11.81 -25.00
CA GLY A 40 2.69 -11.34 -26.34
C GLY A 40 2.76 -9.81 -26.45
N ASN A 41 1.60 -9.17 -26.63
CA ASN A 41 1.49 -7.71 -26.82
C ASN A 41 1.27 -6.92 -25.52
N VAL A 42 1.15 -7.60 -24.37
CA VAL A 42 0.94 -6.92 -23.08
C VAL A 42 2.24 -6.29 -22.60
N ASN A 43 2.18 -5.00 -22.27
CA ASN A 43 3.28 -4.26 -21.67
C ASN A 43 3.07 -4.13 -20.16
N ILE A 44 4.01 -4.64 -19.37
CA ILE A 44 4.01 -4.49 -17.92
C ILE A 44 4.90 -3.31 -17.55
N TRP A 45 4.28 -2.31 -16.94
CA TRP A 45 4.90 -1.14 -16.34
C TRP A 45 4.89 -1.28 -14.83
N VAL A 46 5.82 -0.61 -14.15
CA VAL A 46 5.90 -0.59 -12.69
C VAL A 46 6.00 0.84 -12.19
N LYS A 47 5.08 1.22 -11.30
CA LYS A 47 5.25 2.42 -10.46
C LYS A 47 6.17 2.05 -9.30
N ARG A 48 7.35 2.67 -9.27
CA ARG A 48 8.48 2.31 -8.41
C ARG A 48 8.36 2.87 -6.99
N ASP A 49 7.25 2.59 -6.33
CA ASP A 49 6.95 3.09 -4.99
C ASP A 49 7.82 2.49 -3.89
N GLU A 50 8.61 1.46 -4.18
CA GLU A 50 9.69 1.02 -3.29
C GLU A 50 10.80 2.07 -3.15
N LEU A 51 10.90 3.02 -4.09
CA LEU A 51 11.88 4.12 -4.11
C LEU A 51 11.41 5.39 -3.38
N THR A 52 10.30 5.36 -2.64
CA THR A 52 9.82 6.50 -1.82
C THR A 52 10.76 6.88 -0.66
N GLY A 53 11.85 6.13 -0.47
CA GLY A 53 12.94 6.36 0.47
C GLY A 53 13.54 5.01 0.86
N LEU A 54 14.86 4.92 1.05
CA LEU A 54 15.52 3.61 1.21
C LEU A 54 15.06 2.88 2.48
N GLU A 55 15.06 3.57 3.62
CA GLU A 55 14.76 2.96 4.91
C GLU A 55 13.24 2.84 5.12
N VAL A 56 12.50 3.90 4.80
CA VAL A 56 11.05 3.96 4.99
C VAL A 56 10.28 3.14 3.95
N SER A 57 10.87 2.98 2.76
CA SER A 57 10.45 2.28 1.53
C SER A 57 9.00 1.82 1.42
N GLY A 58 8.39 2.15 0.27
CA GLY A 58 7.13 1.58 -0.16
C GLY A 58 5.96 2.53 -0.02
N ASN A 59 4.77 1.94 -0.01
CA ASN A 59 3.51 2.67 -0.02
C ASN A 59 3.18 3.43 1.27
N LYS A 60 3.72 3.00 2.40
CA LYS A 60 3.27 3.45 3.73
C LYS A 60 3.60 4.91 3.98
N ILE A 61 4.75 5.39 3.53
CA ILE A 61 5.14 6.79 3.71
C ILE A 61 4.17 7.76 3.05
N ARG A 62 3.64 7.45 1.85
CA ARG A 62 2.66 8.31 1.17
C ARG A 62 1.42 8.57 2.03
N LYS A 63 0.96 7.57 2.77
CA LYS A 63 -0.19 7.70 3.68
C LYS A 63 0.20 8.38 5.00
N LEU A 64 1.35 7.99 5.56
CA LEU A 64 1.88 8.55 6.81
C LEU A 64 2.20 10.05 6.70
N GLU A 65 2.52 10.56 5.52
CA GLU A 65 2.65 12.01 5.28
C GLU A 65 1.40 12.80 5.70
N PHE A 66 0.21 12.21 5.60
CA PHE A 66 -1.05 12.81 6.05
C PHE A 66 -1.36 12.47 7.51
N SER A 67 -1.27 11.20 7.91
CA SER A 67 -1.57 10.79 9.30
C SER A 67 -0.63 11.45 10.32
N VAL A 68 0.64 11.67 9.97
CA VAL A 68 1.60 12.35 10.86
C VAL A 68 1.41 13.86 10.82
N ALA A 69 0.98 14.44 9.69
CA ALA A 69 0.55 15.84 9.66
C ALA A 69 -0.66 16.08 10.58
N GLU A 70 -1.62 15.16 10.58
CA GLU A 70 -2.74 15.16 11.52
C GLU A 70 -2.25 15.07 12.98
N ALA A 71 -1.30 14.17 13.27
CA ALA A 71 -0.70 14.08 14.60
C ALA A 71 -0.07 15.41 15.05
N GLN A 72 0.68 16.09 14.18
CA GLN A 72 1.27 17.39 14.47
C GLN A 72 0.20 18.48 14.69
N ALA A 73 -0.83 18.53 13.83
CA ALA A 73 -1.92 19.49 13.97
C ALA A 73 -2.68 19.30 15.29
N GLN A 74 -2.77 18.06 15.79
CA GLN A 74 -3.37 17.74 17.07
C GLN A 74 -2.40 17.92 18.26
N ASN A 75 -1.17 18.39 18.05
CA ASN A 75 -0.11 18.47 19.08
C ASN A 75 0.15 17.12 19.77
N CYS A 76 0.08 16.02 19.03
CA CYS A 76 0.50 14.71 19.51
C CYS A 76 2.04 14.63 19.50
N ASP A 77 2.60 13.88 20.45
CA ASP A 77 4.04 13.64 20.60
C ASP A 77 4.40 12.14 20.58
N THR A 78 3.37 11.29 20.41
CA THR A 78 3.47 9.85 20.46
C THR A 78 2.62 9.24 19.34
N LEU A 79 3.19 8.34 18.54
CA LEU A 79 2.51 7.56 17.52
C LEU A 79 2.34 6.13 18.01
N ILE A 80 1.12 5.62 17.96
CA ILE A 80 0.79 4.24 18.31
C ILE A 80 0.26 3.58 17.05
N THR A 81 0.77 2.41 16.69
CA THR A 81 0.26 1.69 15.53
C THR A 81 0.42 0.18 15.69
N CYS A 82 -0.12 -0.59 14.77
CA CYS A 82 -0.16 -2.04 14.82
C CYS A 82 0.15 -2.69 13.47
N GLY A 83 0.60 -3.94 13.54
CA GLY A 83 0.83 -4.79 12.36
C GLY A 83 1.40 -6.15 12.73
N GLY A 84 1.74 -6.95 11.72
CA GLY A 84 2.48 -8.21 11.94
C GLY A 84 3.94 -7.95 12.32
N LEU A 85 4.64 -9.02 12.74
CA LEU A 85 6.05 -8.95 13.15
C LEU A 85 6.97 -8.28 12.11
N GLN A 86 6.74 -8.53 10.83
CA GLN A 86 7.48 -7.94 9.71
C GLN A 86 6.72 -6.79 9.03
N SER A 87 5.92 -6.03 9.79
CA SER A 87 5.08 -4.97 9.26
C SER A 87 5.88 -3.84 8.62
N ASN A 88 5.77 -3.72 7.29
CA ASN A 88 6.30 -2.57 6.54
C ASN A 88 5.74 -1.23 7.04
N HIS A 89 4.53 -1.22 7.60
CA HIS A 89 3.89 -0.04 8.16
C HIS A 89 4.50 0.37 9.51
N CYS A 90 4.73 -0.58 10.41
CA CYS A 90 5.33 -0.32 11.70
C CYS A 90 6.74 0.25 11.53
N ARG A 91 7.55 -0.37 10.66
CA ARG A 91 8.88 0.12 10.29
C ARG A 91 8.88 1.51 9.67
N ALA A 92 7.93 1.79 8.76
CA ALA A 92 7.80 3.15 8.22
C ALA A 92 7.42 4.18 9.32
N THR A 93 6.52 3.82 10.23
CA THR A 93 6.11 4.68 11.35
C THR A 93 7.24 4.90 12.35
N ALA A 94 8.02 3.86 12.69
CA ALA A 94 9.18 3.94 13.57
C ALA A 94 10.24 4.89 13.01
N ILE A 95 10.56 4.76 11.72
CA ILE A 95 11.54 5.63 11.04
C ILE A 95 11.07 7.08 11.00
N ILE A 96 9.81 7.32 10.62
CA ILE A 96 9.26 8.69 10.58
C ILE A 96 9.20 9.28 11.98
N GLY A 97 8.83 8.48 12.97
CA GLY A 97 8.82 8.92 14.37
C GLY A 97 10.20 9.32 14.85
N ALA A 98 11.23 8.53 14.58
CA ALA A 98 12.62 8.87 14.90
C ALA A 98 13.08 10.16 14.18
N ARG A 99 12.76 10.31 12.87
CA ARG A 99 13.12 11.51 12.08
C ARG A 99 12.50 12.80 12.62
N LEU A 100 11.27 12.72 13.13
CA LEU A 100 10.48 13.87 13.56
C LEU A 100 10.44 14.04 15.09
N GLY A 101 11.11 13.18 15.85
CA GLY A 101 11.15 13.24 17.32
C GLY A 101 9.87 12.76 18.01
N PHE A 102 9.01 11.99 17.35
CA PHE A 102 7.89 11.33 18.01
C PHE A 102 8.37 10.11 18.80
N LYS A 103 7.75 9.88 19.96
CA LYS A 103 7.77 8.55 20.57
C LYS A 103 6.93 7.60 19.72
N VAL A 104 7.40 6.38 19.48
CA VAL A 104 6.64 5.37 18.74
C VAL A 104 6.40 4.16 19.62
N HIS A 105 5.14 3.70 19.66
CA HIS A 105 4.76 2.42 20.26
C HIS A 105 4.11 1.52 19.21
N LEU A 106 4.70 0.36 18.98
CA LEU A 106 4.23 -0.64 18.03
C LEU A 106 3.54 -1.79 18.75
N ILE A 107 2.37 -2.17 18.26
CA ILE A 107 1.61 -3.33 18.70
C ILE A 107 1.78 -4.41 17.64
N LEU A 108 2.64 -5.40 17.89
CA LEU A 108 3.01 -6.41 16.90
C LEU A 108 2.30 -7.74 17.16
N ARG A 109 1.70 -8.30 16.11
CA ARG A 109 1.06 -9.63 16.15
C ARG A 109 2.10 -10.74 16.21
N GLY A 110 1.96 -11.63 17.19
CA GLY A 110 2.81 -12.80 17.40
C GLY A 110 3.70 -12.64 18.63
N GLU A 111 4.66 -13.56 18.75
CA GLU A 111 5.60 -13.60 19.87
C GLU A 111 6.87 -12.83 19.58
N LYS A 112 7.56 -12.40 20.65
CA LYS A 112 8.88 -11.77 20.55
C LYS A 112 9.92 -12.80 20.07
N PRO A 113 10.58 -12.59 18.91
CA PRO A 113 11.66 -13.47 18.47
C PRO A 113 12.91 -13.26 19.32
N GLU A 114 13.76 -14.29 19.42
CA GLU A 114 15.05 -14.18 20.12
C GLU A 114 15.99 -13.19 19.42
N VAL A 115 16.04 -13.23 18.09
CA VAL A 115 16.87 -12.33 17.26
C VAL A 115 15.95 -11.54 16.34
N PRO A 116 15.92 -10.20 16.43
CA PRO A 116 15.17 -9.38 15.50
C PRO A 116 15.84 -9.34 14.13
N ASP A 117 15.03 -9.37 13.07
CA ASP A 117 15.47 -9.34 11.66
C ASP A 117 14.52 -8.47 10.82
N GLY A 118 14.95 -8.06 9.63
CA GLY A 118 14.16 -7.30 8.65
C GLY A 118 13.56 -6.03 9.26
N ASN A 119 12.25 -5.87 9.11
CA ASN A 119 11.51 -4.70 9.61
C ASN A 119 11.60 -4.55 11.14
N LEU A 120 11.53 -5.67 11.89
CA LEU A 120 11.58 -5.63 13.36
C LEU A 120 12.93 -5.13 13.89
N LEU A 121 14.03 -5.49 13.22
CA LEU A 121 15.35 -4.96 13.57
C LEU A 121 15.36 -3.43 13.42
N MET A 122 14.81 -2.91 12.33
CA MET A 122 14.71 -1.47 12.08
C MET A 122 13.82 -0.76 13.11
N ASP A 123 12.71 -1.39 13.52
CA ASP A 123 11.83 -0.88 14.56
C ASP A 123 12.60 -0.62 15.86
N TYR A 124 13.37 -1.61 16.33
CA TYR A 124 14.20 -1.47 17.53
C TYR A 124 15.31 -0.43 17.36
N LEU A 125 15.99 -0.40 16.21
CA LEU A 125 17.06 0.58 15.94
C LEU A 125 16.55 2.02 15.91
N CYS A 126 15.29 2.24 15.54
CA CYS A 126 14.62 3.54 15.60
C CYS A 126 14.15 3.92 17.02
N GLY A 127 14.35 3.04 18.01
CA GLY A 127 13.95 3.27 19.40
C GLY A 127 12.45 3.11 19.64
N ALA A 128 11.74 2.35 18.81
CA ALA A 128 10.32 2.07 19.04
C ALA A 128 10.13 1.21 20.30
N GLU A 129 9.13 1.56 21.12
CA GLU A 129 8.60 0.66 22.15
C GLU A 129 7.70 -0.37 21.47
N ILE A 130 7.78 -1.64 21.89
CA ILE A 130 7.08 -2.73 21.23
C ILE A 130 6.33 -3.56 22.27
N SER A 131 5.02 -3.72 22.06
CA SER A 131 4.18 -4.69 22.74
C SER A 131 3.82 -5.80 21.75
N PHE A 132 4.05 -7.05 22.16
CA PHE A 132 3.70 -8.23 21.39
C PHE A 132 2.33 -8.73 21.85
N LEU A 133 1.40 -8.91 20.92
CA LEU A 133 0.10 -9.51 21.17
C LEU A 133 0.04 -10.89 20.49
N PRO A 134 -0.21 -11.96 21.27
CA PRO A 134 -0.45 -13.29 20.72
C PRO A 134 -1.51 -13.31 19.61
N ALA A 135 -1.39 -14.26 18.69
CA ALA A 135 -2.21 -14.29 17.48
C ALA A 135 -3.71 -14.51 17.74
N ASP A 136 -4.05 -15.18 18.85
CA ASP A 136 -5.40 -15.45 19.36
C ASP A 136 -6.01 -14.22 20.06
N SER A 137 -5.19 -13.37 20.68
CA SER A 137 -5.63 -12.08 21.26
C SER A 137 -5.58 -10.91 20.27
N TRP A 138 -5.25 -11.15 18.99
CA TRP A 138 -5.06 -10.06 18.02
C TRP A 138 -6.32 -9.22 17.78
N SER A 139 -7.52 -9.78 17.98
CA SER A 139 -8.78 -9.02 17.89
C SER A 139 -8.85 -7.84 18.86
N GLU A 140 -8.10 -7.88 19.96
CA GLU A 140 -8.11 -6.87 21.02
C GLU A 140 -7.12 -5.71 20.79
N HIS A 141 -6.37 -5.71 19.67
CA HIS A 141 -5.29 -4.73 19.44
C HIS A 141 -5.77 -3.26 19.45
N VAL A 142 -7.02 -2.98 19.04
CA VAL A 142 -7.61 -1.63 19.06
C VAL A 142 -7.90 -1.18 20.49
N ASP A 143 -8.41 -2.07 21.33
CA ASP A 143 -8.64 -1.80 22.75
C ASP A 143 -7.31 -1.63 23.48
N PHE A 144 -6.31 -2.45 23.15
CA PHE A 144 -4.96 -2.30 23.67
C PHE A 144 -4.32 -0.96 23.25
N ALA A 145 -4.51 -0.52 22.00
CA ALA A 145 -4.08 0.81 21.55
C ALA A 145 -4.76 1.93 22.37
N SER A 146 -6.02 1.77 22.72
CA SER A 146 -6.76 2.72 23.58
C SER A 146 -6.18 2.76 24.99
N GLN A 147 -5.81 1.60 25.55
CA GLN A 147 -5.12 1.51 26.84
C GLN A 147 -3.74 2.20 26.79
N LEU A 148 -2.97 2.01 25.72
CA LEU A 148 -1.68 2.70 25.52
C LEU A 148 -1.86 4.22 25.40
N LYS A 149 -2.90 4.69 24.70
CA LYS A 149 -3.22 6.13 24.66
C LYS A 149 -3.49 6.68 26.08
N ALA A 150 -4.25 5.96 26.90
CA ALA A 150 -4.52 6.34 28.28
C ALA A 150 -3.24 6.31 29.14
N HIS A 151 -2.39 5.30 28.95
CA HIS A 151 -1.09 5.19 29.61
C HIS A 151 -0.18 6.38 29.28
N TYR A 152 0.02 6.71 28.00
CA TYR A 152 0.85 7.87 27.65
C TYR A 152 0.25 9.19 28.13
N ARG A 153 -1.07 9.31 28.16
CA ARG A 153 -1.74 10.46 28.76
C ARG A 153 -1.41 10.62 30.24
N SER A 154 -1.33 9.54 31.01
CA SER A 154 -0.94 9.61 32.43
C SER A 154 0.53 10.02 32.63
N LEU A 155 1.37 9.83 31.61
CA LEU A 155 2.75 10.31 31.54
C LEU A 155 2.88 11.74 30.99
N GLY A 156 1.76 12.47 30.82
CA GLY A 156 1.76 13.84 30.28
C GLY A 156 2.00 13.94 28.77
N ARG A 157 1.88 12.83 28.04
CA ARG A 157 2.08 12.73 26.58
C ARG A 157 0.74 12.66 25.85
N LYS A 158 0.74 12.93 24.54
CA LYS A 158 -0.47 12.84 23.71
C LYS A 158 -0.23 11.90 22.53
N GLY A 159 -0.92 10.75 22.57
CA GLY A 159 -0.83 9.71 21.55
C GLY A 159 -1.89 9.80 20.45
N LEU A 160 -1.48 9.63 19.20
CA LEU A 160 -2.37 9.31 18.06
C LEU A 160 -2.25 7.82 17.72
N PHE A 161 -3.39 7.14 17.58
CA PHE A 161 -3.39 5.78 17.04
C PHE A 161 -3.59 5.84 15.53
N ILE A 162 -2.68 5.21 14.78
CA ILE A 162 -2.74 5.05 13.33
C ILE A 162 -3.05 3.58 13.04
N PRO A 163 -4.19 3.26 12.43
CA PRO A 163 -4.61 1.87 12.21
C PRO A 163 -3.70 1.16 11.21
N THR A 164 -3.76 -0.19 11.20
CA THR A 164 -2.91 -1.05 10.36
C THR A 164 -2.78 -0.53 8.93
N GLY A 165 -1.55 -0.22 8.54
CA GLY A 165 -1.21 0.21 7.19
C GLY A 165 -1.61 1.65 6.84
N ALA A 166 -1.98 2.47 7.84
CA ALA A 166 -2.62 3.78 7.69
C ALA A 166 -3.79 3.70 6.69
N SER A 167 -4.67 2.71 6.90
CA SER A 167 -5.84 2.48 6.06
C SER A 167 -7.10 2.97 6.75
N ASP A 168 -7.29 4.27 6.62
CA ASP A 168 -8.39 5.06 7.14
C ASP A 168 -8.63 6.27 6.24
N ALA A 169 -9.66 7.06 6.57
CA ALA A 169 -10.02 8.29 5.89
C ALA A 169 -8.81 9.21 5.59
N THR A 170 -7.92 9.43 6.56
CA THR A 170 -6.76 10.31 6.39
C THR A 170 -5.73 9.69 5.45
N GLY A 171 -5.42 8.40 5.61
CA GLY A 171 -4.40 7.70 4.85
C GLY A 171 -4.74 7.51 3.36
N LEU A 172 -6.03 7.49 3.00
CA LEU A 172 -6.50 7.44 1.61
C LEU A 172 -5.88 8.53 0.73
N TRP A 173 -5.69 9.74 1.29
CA TRP A 173 -5.09 10.87 0.59
C TRP A 173 -3.68 10.57 0.05
N GLY A 174 -2.95 9.64 0.67
CA GLY A 174 -1.63 9.19 0.20
C GLY A 174 -1.66 8.65 -1.22
N TYR A 175 -2.65 7.82 -1.53
CA TYR A 175 -2.79 7.22 -2.87
C TYR A 175 -3.71 8.01 -3.80
N ILE A 176 -4.56 8.90 -3.29
CA ILE A 176 -5.18 9.94 -4.12
C ILE A 176 -4.08 10.82 -4.74
N ALA A 177 -3.14 11.31 -3.91
CA ALA A 177 -2.01 12.10 -4.41
C ALA A 177 -1.07 11.29 -5.32
N ALA A 178 -0.92 9.98 -5.09
CA ALA A 178 -0.18 9.11 -6.00
C ALA A 178 -0.88 8.98 -7.36
N THR A 179 -2.21 8.98 -7.40
CA THR A 179 -2.94 8.96 -8.68
C THR A 179 -2.73 10.24 -9.47
N GLU A 180 -2.72 11.41 -8.84
CA GLU A 180 -2.37 12.68 -9.51
C GLU A 180 -0.99 12.58 -10.18
N GLU A 181 -0.01 12.06 -9.44
CA GLU A 181 1.35 11.80 -9.93
C GLU A 181 1.35 10.82 -11.12
N LEU A 182 0.54 9.76 -11.06
CA LEU A 182 0.38 8.78 -12.14
C LEU A 182 -0.23 9.40 -13.40
N ILE A 183 -1.23 10.29 -13.29
CA ILE A 183 -1.80 10.96 -14.46
C ILE A 183 -0.73 11.80 -15.18
N ALA A 184 0.12 12.49 -14.42
CA ALA A 184 1.25 13.22 -14.98
C ALA A 184 2.26 12.27 -15.65
N ASP A 185 2.56 11.12 -15.04
CA ASP A 185 3.41 10.10 -15.64
C ASP A 185 2.83 9.53 -16.94
N PHE A 186 1.53 9.25 -16.99
CA PHE A 186 0.85 8.73 -18.19
C PHE A 186 0.89 9.71 -19.35
N SER A 187 0.66 10.99 -19.05
CA SER A 187 0.81 12.05 -20.05
C SER A 187 2.25 12.17 -20.56
N ARG A 188 3.26 12.03 -19.67
CA ARG A 188 4.68 12.11 -20.04
C ARG A 188 5.16 10.91 -20.85
N LEU A 189 4.62 9.72 -20.56
CA LEU A 189 4.95 8.47 -21.25
C LEU A 189 4.11 8.23 -22.51
N GLU A 190 3.14 9.11 -22.79
CA GLU A 190 2.16 8.94 -23.87
C GLU A 190 1.45 7.58 -23.84
N MET A 191 1.17 7.09 -22.62
CA MET A 191 0.61 5.77 -22.35
C MET A 191 -0.33 5.85 -21.15
N THR A 192 -1.54 5.33 -21.31
CA THR A 192 -2.49 5.13 -20.21
C THR A 192 -2.68 3.64 -20.02
N PRO A 193 -2.44 3.09 -18.83
CA PRO A 193 -2.69 1.68 -18.58
C PRO A 193 -4.18 1.36 -18.65
N ASP A 194 -4.51 0.14 -19.06
CA ASP A 194 -5.85 -0.41 -18.97
C ASP A 194 -6.14 -0.83 -17.52
N TYR A 195 -5.08 -1.29 -16.83
CA TYR A 195 -5.13 -1.76 -15.45
C TYR A 195 -4.02 -1.16 -14.60
N ILE A 196 -4.36 -0.67 -13.41
CA ILE A 196 -3.42 -0.44 -12.32
C ILE A 196 -3.59 -1.59 -11.33
N VAL A 197 -2.52 -2.36 -11.13
CA VAL A 197 -2.50 -3.56 -10.30
C VAL A 197 -1.75 -3.31 -9.00
N CYS A 198 -2.29 -3.75 -7.86
CA CYS A 198 -1.56 -3.69 -6.59
C CYS A 198 -1.93 -4.83 -5.62
N ALA A 199 -1.12 -5.02 -4.57
CA ALA A 199 -1.51 -5.87 -3.45
C ALA A 199 -2.47 -5.12 -2.52
N THR A 200 -3.48 -5.80 -1.98
CA THR A 200 -4.35 -5.29 -0.91
C THR A 200 -4.27 -6.19 0.33
N GLY A 201 -3.86 -5.60 1.46
CA GLY A 201 -3.79 -6.29 2.76
C GLY A 201 -4.41 -5.48 3.90
N SER A 202 -4.64 -4.19 3.71
CA SER A 202 -5.42 -3.36 4.64
C SER A 202 -6.34 -2.38 3.91
N GLY A 203 -6.49 -2.48 2.58
CA GLY A 203 -7.43 -1.67 1.79
C GLY A 203 -6.96 -0.28 1.36
N GLY A 204 -6.26 0.49 2.21
CA GLY A 204 -6.07 1.93 1.96
C GLY A 204 -5.28 2.32 0.70
N THR A 205 -4.42 1.44 0.15
CA THR A 205 -3.78 1.69 -1.17
C THR A 205 -4.81 1.60 -2.28
N GLN A 206 -5.57 0.50 -2.31
CA GLN A 206 -6.64 0.24 -3.28
C GLN A 206 -7.71 1.32 -3.20
N ALA A 207 -8.19 1.65 -2.00
CA ALA A 207 -9.17 2.72 -1.79
C ALA A 207 -8.69 4.07 -2.32
N GLY A 208 -7.45 4.47 -2.00
CA GLY A 208 -6.88 5.74 -2.48
C GLY A 208 -6.69 5.78 -3.99
N LEU A 209 -6.28 4.66 -4.62
CA LEU A 209 -6.19 4.55 -6.07
C LEU A 209 -7.58 4.65 -6.73
N ILE A 210 -8.60 3.97 -6.20
CA ILE A 210 -9.98 4.03 -6.71
C ILE A 210 -10.54 5.45 -6.61
N VAL A 211 -10.43 6.08 -5.44
CA VAL A 211 -10.91 7.46 -5.23
C VAL A 211 -10.16 8.43 -6.13
N GLY A 212 -8.82 8.37 -6.15
CA GLY A 212 -7.99 9.20 -7.01
C GLY A 212 -8.37 9.02 -8.49
N SER A 213 -8.63 7.78 -8.93
CA SER A 213 -9.01 7.52 -10.31
C SER A 213 -10.29 8.24 -10.72
N LYS A 214 -11.29 8.26 -9.83
CA LYS A 214 -12.53 9.03 -10.06
C LYS A 214 -12.27 10.53 -10.04
N MET A 215 -11.50 11.03 -9.07
CA MET A 215 -11.19 12.46 -8.94
C MET A 215 -10.42 13.03 -10.13
N PHE A 216 -9.54 12.23 -10.75
CA PHE A 216 -8.68 12.66 -11.85
C PHE A 216 -9.11 12.13 -13.23
N GLY A 217 -10.30 11.51 -13.33
CA GLY A 217 -10.84 11.03 -14.60
C GLY A 217 -10.04 9.91 -15.27
N TYR A 218 -9.37 9.05 -14.48
CA TYR A 218 -8.75 7.83 -15.00
C TYR A 218 -9.83 6.80 -15.35
N ASN A 219 -9.79 6.29 -16.58
CA ASN A 219 -10.80 5.38 -17.11
C ASN A 219 -10.40 3.90 -17.09
N GLY A 220 -9.15 3.58 -16.75
CA GLY A 220 -8.73 2.20 -16.57
C GLY A 220 -9.20 1.62 -15.24
N GLN A 221 -8.98 0.33 -15.04
CA GLN A 221 -9.43 -0.38 -13.85
C GLN A 221 -8.35 -0.42 -12.76
N ILE A 222 -8.81 -0.43 -11.50
CA ILE A 222 -7.95 -0.73 -10.35
C ILE A 222 -8.21 -2.17 -9.94
N LEU A 223 -7.26 -3.07 -10.22
CA LEU A 223 -7.35 -4.48 -9.87
C LEU A 223 -6.40 -4.77 -8.71
N SER A 224 -6.92 -5.25 -7.59
CA SER A 224 -6.08 -5.62 -6.44
C SER A 224 -6.07 -7.12 -6.19
N PHE A 225 -4.96 -7.64 -5.70
CA PHE A 225 -4.86 -9.03 -5.24
C PHE A 225 -4.80 -9.05 -3.72
N ASN A 226 -5.72 -9.77 -3.07
CA ASN A 226 -5.73 -9.82 -1.61
C ASN A 226 -4.59 -10.69 -1.08
N VAL A 227 -3.92 -10.20 -0.04
CA VAL A 227 -2.83 -10.92 0.64
C VAL A 227 -3.12 -11.19 2.12
N SER A 228 -4.29 -10.74 2.57
CA SER A 228 -4.99 -11.16 3.77
C SER A 228 -6.47 -11.31 3.41
N ASP A 229 -7.28 -11.80 4.35
CA ASP A 229 -8.75 -11.79 4.26
C ASP A 229 -9.28 -12.29 2.90
N ASP A 230 -10.40 -11.77 2.41
CA ASP A 230 -11.03 -12.18 1.15
C ASP A 230 -11.60 -10.97 0.37
N PRO A 231 -12.03 -11.16 -0.89
CA PRO A 231 -12.61 -10.08 -1.68
C PRO A 231 -13.81 -9.37 -1.05
N ASP A 232 -14.70 -10.10 -0.36
CA ASP A 232 -15.90 -9.53 0.27
C ASP A 232 -15.54 -8.59 1.43
N TYR A 233 -14.54 -8.98 2.23
CA TYR A 233 -13.97 -8.11 3.25
C TYR A 233 -13.43 -6.81 2.65
N PHE A 234 -12.67 -6.89 1.55
CA PHE A 234 -12.10 -5.69 0.94
C PHE A 234 -13.13 -4.80 0.24
N ASP A 235 -14.20 -5.35 -0.32
CA ASP A 235 -15.33 -4.54 -0.80
C ASP A 235 -15.89 -3.69 0.34
N GLN A 236 -16.26 -4.32 1.46
CA GLN A 236 -16.82 -3.64 2.63
C GLN A 236 -15.83 -2.63 3.23
N LYS A 237 -14.57 -3.04 3.42
CA LYS A 237 -13.54 -2.19 4.04
C LYS A 237 -13.24 -0.96 3.20
N VAL A 238 -13.12 -1.10 1.88
CA VAL A 238 -12.87 0.03 0.98
C VAL A 238 -14.07 0.97 0.96
N ARG A 239 -15.31 0.45 0.89
CA ARG A 239 -16.51 1.31 0.95
C ARG A 239 -16.56 2.10 2.25
N GLN A 240 -16.33 1.45 3.39
CA GLN A 240 -16.32 2.11 4.69
C GLN A 240 -15.25 3.21 4.78
N ASP A 241 -14.03 2.95 4.31
CA ASP A 241 -12.96 3.94 4.32
C ASP A 241 -13.28 5.16 3.45
N VAL A 242 -13.91 4.95 2.29
CA VAL A 242 -14.32 6.05 1.41
C VAL A 242 -15.50 6.82 2.02
N GLU A 243 -16.46 6.15 2.66
CA GLU A 243 -17.54 6.81 3.40
C GLU A 243 -16.99 7.70 4.53
N ASP A 244 -16.04 7.18 5.29
CA ASP A 244 -15.38 7.90 6.38
C ASP A 244 -14.57 9.08 5.84
N TRP A 245 -13.85 8.89 4.74
CA TRP A 245 -13.13 9.96 4.02
C TRP A 245 -14.08 11.07 3.56
N LYS A 246 -15.18 10.72 2.90
CA LYS A 246 -16.20 11.70 2.46
C LYS A 246 -16.78 12.47 3.64
N ARG A 247 -17.07 11.78 4.74
CA ARG A 247 -17.64 12.40 5.95
C ARG A 247 -16.63 13.36 6.59
N LEU A 248 -15.39 12.90 6.80
CA LEU A 248 -14.34 13.65 7.48
C LEU A 248 -13.89 14.89 6.69
N TYR A 249 -13.87 14.81 5.36
CA TYR A 249 -13.39 15.88 4.49
C TYR A 249 -14.50 16.56 3.68
N SER A 250 -15.76 16.46 4.11
CA SER A 250 -16.92 16.98 3.36
C SER A 250 -16.78 18.46 2.95
N GLU A 251 -16.33 19.33 3.87
CA GLU A 251 -16.08 20.75 3.57
C GLU A 251 -14.98 20.96 2.53
N LEU A 252 -13.91 20.16 2.59
CA LEU A 252 -12.80 20.21 1.65
C LEU A 252 -13.19 19.71 0.26
N LEU A 253 -14.11 18.74 0.22
CA LEU A 253 -14.57 18.10 -1.01
C LEU A 253 -15.69 18.88 -1.69
N ALA A 254 -16.44 19.72 -0.98
CA ALA A 254 -17.62 20.41 -1.51
C ALA A 254 -17.39 21.03 -2.90
N GLY A 255 -18.19 20.60 -3.88
CA GLY A 255 -18.10 21.08 -5.27
C GLY A 255 -16.93 20.54 -6.10
N THR A 256 -16.16 19.59 -5.58
CA THR A 256 -15.12 18.85 -6.33
C THR A 256 -15.65 17.53 -6.88
N GLU A 257 -14.89 16.88 -7.77
CA GLU A 257 -15.19 15.50 -8.21
C GLU A 257 -15.26 14.50 -7.04
N GLY A 258 -14.51 14.74 -5.96
CA GLY A 258 -14.56 13.91 -4.76
C GLY A 258 -15.91 13.98 -4.04
N ASP A 259 -16.63 15.10 -4.13
CA ASP A 259 -17.99 15.25 -3.61
C ASP A 259 -19.00 14.36 -4.35
N GLN A 260 -18.77 14.14 -5.64
CA GLN A 260 -19.65 13.36 -6.51
C GLN A 260 -19.47 11.84 -6.36
N ILE A 261 -18.41 11.39 -5.68
CA ILE A 261 -18.15 9.96 -5.47
C ILE A 261 -19.26 9.36 -4.59
N ILE A 262 -19.96 8.34 -5.07
CA ILE A 262 -20.94 7.60 -4.27
C ILE A 262 -20.30 6.27 -3.84
N PRO A 263 -19.96 6.07 -2.55
CA PRO A 263 -19.24 4.88 -2.10
C PRO A 263 -19.93 3.56 -2.46
N SER A 264 -21.26 3.49 -2.39
CA SER A 264 -22.05 2.33 -2.77
C SER A 264 -22.07 2.04 -4.28
N ALA A 265 -21.69 3.00 -5.11
CA ALA A 265 -21.61 2.85 -6.57
C ALA A 265 -20.18 2.60 -7.06
N LEU A 266 -19.20 2.51 -6.15
CA LEU A 266 -17.82 2.18 -6.52
C LEU A 266 -17.73 0.75 -7.03
N GLU A 267 -17.05 0.60 -8.17
CA GLU A 267 -16.55 -0.67 -8.64
C GLU A 267 -15.23 -0.98 -7.91
N ILE A 268 -15.26 -2.01 -7.07
CA ILE A 268 -14.12 -2.44 -6.25
C ILE A 268 -13.75 -3.84 -6.72
N ILE A 269 -12.60 -3.96 -7.39
CA ILE A 269 -12.15 -5.23 -7.94
C ILE A 269 -11.00 -5.77 -7.09
N THR A 270 -11.29 -6.82 -6.34
CA THR A 270 -10.30 -7.58 -5.57
C THR A 270 -10.32 -9.02 -6.08
N ASN A 271 -9.25 -9.44 -6.74
CA ASN A 271 -9.11 -10.80 -7.21
C ASN A 271 -8.59 -11.72 -6.08
N GLY A 272 -9.36 -12.76 -5.81
CA GLY A 272 -9.09 -13.79 -4.81
C GLY A 272 -8.19 -14.91 -5.33
N GLY A 273 -7.94 -15.92 -4.48
CA GLY A 273 -7.30 -17.17 -4.89
C GLY A 273 -5.76 -17.18 -4.91
N TYR A 274 -5.11 -16.05 -4.60
CA TYR A 274 -3.64 -15.91 -4.58
C TYR A 274 -3.07 -15.66 -3.17
N LEU A 275 -3.90 -15.85 -2.14
CA LEU A 275 -3.50 -15.72 -0.73
C LEU A 275 -2.50 -16.82 -0.31
N GLY A 276 -2.62 -18.00 -0.91
CA GLY A 276 -1.83 -19.18 -0.54
C GLY A 276 -2.14 -19.65 0.89
N PRO A 277 -1.12 -20.04 1.69
CA PRO A 277 -1.29 -20.63 3.02
C PRO A 277 -1.76 -19.63 4.08
N GLY A 278 -1.95 -18.36 3.71
CA GLY A 278 -2.40 -17.30 4.59
C GLY A 278 -1.45 -16.10 4.63
N TYR A 279 -1.84 -15.09 5.43
CA TYR A 279 -1.05 -13.88 5.60
C TYR A 279 0.30 -14.17 6.28
N GLY A 280 1.38 -13.60 5.72
CA GLY A 280 2.75 -13.77 6.24
C GLY A 280 3.45 -15.07 5.80
N SER A 281 2.71 -16.02 5.25
CA SER A 281 3.23 -17.27 4.68
C SER A 281 3.10 -17.26 3.15
N CYS A 282 3.94 -18.02 2.46
CA CYS A 282 4.10 -17.91 1.01
C CYS A 282 4.29 -19.28 0.35
N ASP A 283 3.64 -19.50 -0.80
CA ASP A 283 3.78 -20.72 -1.59
C ASP A 283 5.06 -20.69 -2.43
N LYS A 284 5.53 -21.88 -2.84
CA LYS A 284 6.76 -22.05 -3.62
C LYS A 284 6.73 -21.28 -4.94
N GLU A 285 5.58 -21.28 -5.61
CA GLU A 285 5.34 -20.63 -6.90
C GLU A 285 5.53 -19.10 -6.81
N VAL A 286 5.23 -18.50 -5.66
CA VAL A 286 5.47 -17.08 -5.42
C VAL A 286 6.96 -16.81 -5.25
N PHE A 287 7.70 -17.65 -4.51
CA PHE A 287 9.16 -17.53 -4.43
C PHE A 287 9.83 -17.69 -5.80
N GLU A 288 9.35 -18.64 -6.62
CA GLU A 288 9.78 -18.82 -8.01
C GLU A 288 9.51 -17.57 -8.84
N THR A 289 8.32 -16.98 -8.73
CA THR A 289 7.97 -15.73 -9.42
C THR A 289 8.89 -14.58 -9.00
N ILE A 290 9.18 -14.43 -7.69
CA ILE A 290 10.10 -13.40 -7.18
C ILE A 290 11.49 -13.60 -7.81
N HIS A 291 11.99 -14.83 -7.85
CA HIS A 291 13.26 -15.16 -8.47
C HIS A 291 13.28 -14.86 -9.98
N GLU A 292 12.21 -15.22 -10.70
CA GLU A 292 12.08 -14.93 -12.14
C GLU A 292 12.16 -13.43 -12.41
N VAL A 293 11.40 -12.62 -11.67
CA VAL A 293 11.40 -11.16 -11.80
C VAL A 293 12.77 -10.57 -11.48
N ALA A 294 13.45 -11.07 -10.44
CA ALA A 294 14.78 -10.63 -10.07
C ALA A 294 15.81 -10.93 -11.18
N VAL A 295 15.78 -12.13 -11.77
CA VAL A 295 16.71 -12.52 -12.85
C VAL A 295 16.43 -11.80 -14.16
N SER A 296 15.15 -11.53 -14.48
CA SER A 296 14.79 -10.83 -15.70
C SER A 296 15.03 -9.32 -15.62
N GLU A 297 14.73 -8.70 -14.48
CA GLU A 297 14.63 -7.23 -14.38
C GLU A 297 15.52 -6.61 -13.30
N GLY A 298 16.16 -7.41 -12.44
CA GLY A 298 16.84 -6.89 -11.26
C GLY A 298 15.89 -6.25 -10.24
N LEU A 299 14.60 -6.58 -10.31
CA LEU A 299 13.56 -6.05 -9.44
C LEU A 299 13.23 -7.08 -8.34
N PHE A 300 13.28 -6.66 -7.08
CA PHE A 300 13.01 -7.53 -5.94
C PHE A 300 11.63 -7.27 -5.36
N LEU A 301 10.81 -8.31 -5.35
CA LEU A 301 9.49 -8.32 -4.72
C LEU A 301 9.56 -9.04 -3.38
N ASP A 302 8.63 -8.75 -2.47
CA ASP A 302 8.55 -9.41 -1.16
C ASP A 302 7.55 -10.59 -1.15
N PRO A 303 7.77 -11.63 -0.34
CA PRO A 303 6.90 -12.83 -0.35
C PRO A 303 5.50 -12.63 0.26
N VAL A 304 5.25 -11.52 0.97
CA VAL A 304 3.98 -11.30 1.68
C VAL A 304 3.01 -10.48 0.84
N TYR A 305 3.49 -9.43 0.16
CA TYR A 305 2.63 -8.50 -0.58
C TYR A 305 2.89 -8.55 -2.08
N THR A 306 3.99 -7.94 -2.51
CA THR A 306 4.24 -7.61 -3.91
C THR A 306 4.52 -8.86 -4.74
N GLY A 307 5.18 -9.88 -4.18
CA GLY A 307 5.38 -11.17 -4.82
C GLY A 307 4.06 -11.89 -5.10
N LYS A 308 3.14 -11.94 -4.12
CA LYS A 308 1.82 -12.58 -4.29
C LYS A 308 0.98 -11.87 -5.34
N ALA A 309 0.89 -10.54 -5.26
CA ALA A 309 0.10 -9.76 -6.22
C ALA A 309 0.69 -9.82 -7.63
N PHE A 310 2.01 -9.84 -7.76
CA PHE A 310 2.68 -9.97 -9.05
C PHE A 310 2.53 -11.38 -9.62
N HIS A 311 2.61 -12.42 -8.79
CA HIS A 311 2.31 -13.79 -9.17
C HIS A 311 0.85 -13.94 -9.64
N GLY A 312 -0.10 -13.35 -8.92
CA GLY A 312 -1.50 -13.31 -9.33
C GLY A 312 -1.69 -12.61 -10.67
N MET A 313 -1.10 -11.43 -10.85
CA MET A 313 -1.12 -10.70 -12.12
C MET A 313 -0.55 -11.53 -13.29
N ALA A 314 0.64 -12.12 -13.12
CA ALA A 314 1.25 -12.95 -14.14
C ALA A 314 0.42 -14.20 -14.46
N THR A 315 -0.19 -14.81 -13.45
CA THR A 315 -1.08 -15.97 -13.64
C THR A 315 -2.34 -15.60 -14.40
N GLU A 316 -2.98 -14.47 -14.08
CA GLU A 316 -4.15 -13.98 -14.83
C GLU A 316 -3.80 -13.61 -16.27
N LEU A 317 -2.63 -13.02 -16.53
CA LEU A 317 -2.16 -12.78 -17.90
C LEU A 317 -1.92 -14.08 -18.68
N ASN A 318 -1.39 -15.12 -18.04
CA ASN A 318 -1.16 -16.43 -18.67
C ASN A 318 -2.47 -17.16 -19.03
N LYS A 319 -3.58 -16.87 -18.34
CA LYS A 319 -4.91 -17.42 -18.69
C LYS A 319 -5.46 -16.80 -19.99
N GLY A 320 -4.84 -15.76 -20.54
CA GLY A 320 -5.27 -15.12 -21.78
C GLY A 320 -6.71 -14.61 -21.67
N SER A 321 -7.57 -15.02 -22.60
CA SER A 321 -8.97 -14.59 -22.66
C SER A 321 -9.84 -15.00 -21.46
N GLU A 322 -9.39 -15.96 -20.65
CA GLU A 322 -10.09 -16.41 -19.44
C GLU A 322 -9.60 -15.70 -18.16
N GLY A 323 -8.55 -14.89 -18.27
CA GLY A 323 -7.95 -14.19 -17.14
C GLY A 323 -8.65 -12.89 -16.79
N ALA A 324 -8.43 -12.41 -15.57
CA ALA A 324 -8.92 -11.12 -15.08
C ALA A 324 -8.29 -9.89 -15.77
N LEU A 325 -7.33 -10.10 -16.68
CA LEU A 325 -6.59 -9.10 -17.44
C LEU A 325 -6.66 -9.37 -18.97
N ALA A 326 -7.73 -10.03 -19.43
CA ALA A 326 -7.86 -10.57 -20.78
C ALA A 326 -7.75 -9.53 -21.92
N ASP A 327 -8.12 -8.28 -21.66
CA ASP A 327 -8.15 -7.16 -22.61
C ASP A 327 -7.02 -6.15 -22.39
N ALA A 328 -6.05 -6.46 -21.54
CA ALA A 328 -4.95 -5.55 -21.23
C ALA A 328 -3.96 -5.43 -22.39
N GLU A 329 -3.64 -4.20 -22.81
CA GLU A 329 -2.45 -3.89 -23.62
C GLU A 329 -1.33 -3.30 -22.77
N ASN A 330 -1.70 -2.51 -21.74
CA ASN A 330 -0.78 -1.91 -20.78
C ASN A 330 -1.27 -2.16 -19.35
N VAL A 331 -0.44 -2.81 -18.54
CA VAL A 331 -0.69 -3.04 -17.11
C VAL A 331 0.35 -2.29 -16.30
N LEU A 332 -0.07 -1.45 -15.36
CA LEU A 332 0.82 -0.80 -14.39
C LEU A 332 0.74 -1.51 -13.05
N PHE A 333 1.81 -2.21 -12.66
CA PHE A 333 1.96 -2.75 -11.31
C PHE A 333 2.49 -1.69 -10.35
N VAL A 334 1.81 -1.45 -9.22
CA VAL A 334 2.30 -0.57 -8.16
C VAL A 334 3.18 -1.36 -7.21
N HIS A 335 4.50 -1.21 -7.35
CA HIS A 335 5.45 -1.87 -6.46
C HIS A 335 5.50 -1.15 -5.11
N THR A 336 4.70 -1.66 -4.17
CA THR A 336 4.50 -1.03 -2.85
C THR A 336 5.65 -1.20 -1.84
N GLY A 337 6.85 -1.61 -2.29
CA GLY A 337 7.99 -1.92 -1.43
C GLY A 337 7.94 -3.32 -0.81
N GLY A 338 8.49 -3.47 0.39
CA GLY A 338 8.47 -4.72 1.15
C GLY A 338 9.82 -5.44 1.26
N LEU A 339 10.88 -4.91 0.63
CA LEU A 339 12.19 -5.55 0.51
C LEU A 339 12.75 -6.11 1.83
N PHE A 340 12.63 -5.40 2.95
CA PHE A 340 13.15 -5.88 4.23
C PHE A 340 12.46 -7.15 4.75
N GLY A 341 11.20 -7.39 4.35
CA GLY A 341 10.47 -8.61 4.66
C GLY A 341 10.93 -9.83 3.85
N LEU A 342 11.80 -9.65 2.85
CA LEU A 342 12.40 -10.72 2.06
C LEU A 342 13.43 -11.52 2.88
N PHE A 343 14.29 -10.83 3.63
CA PHE A 343 15.43 -11.46 4.33
C PHE A 343 15.02 -12.50 5.38
N PRO A 344 14.00 -12.24 6.24
CA PRO A 344 13.53 -13.25 7.19
C PRO A 344 12.93 -14.50 6.53
N GLN A 345 12.65 -14.46 5.22
CA GLN A 345 12.09 -15.57 4.44
C GLN A 345 13.10 -16.19 3.47
N GLN A 346 14.39 -15.96 3.67
CA GLN A 346 15.46 -16.48 2.79
C GLN A 346 15.39 -18.00 2.55
N SER A 347 14.89 -18.79 3.51
CA SER A 347 14.73 -20.25 3.38
C SER A 347 13.71 -20.68 2.33
N GLY A 348 12.87 -19.76 1.84
CA GLY A 348 11.95 -20.00 0.73
C GLY A 348 12.64 -20.01 -0.65
N PHE A 349 13.90 -19.57 -0.73
CA PHE A 349 14.67 -19.56 -1.97
C PHE A 349 15.65 -20.73 -2.05
N ALA A 350 15.90 -21.21 -3.26
CA ALA A 350 16.97 -22.16 -3.55
C ALA A 350 18.27 -21.41 -3.89
N PHE A 351 19.38 -21.82 -3.29
CA PHE A 351 20.70 -21.25 -3.56
C PHE A 351 21.61 -22.28 -4.24
N PRO A 352 22.48 -21.85 -5.19
CA PRO A 352 23.52 -22.73 -5.72
C PRO A 352 24.39 -23.24 -4.56
N GLY A 353 24.67 -24.55 -4.56
CA GLY A 353 25.52 -25.21 -3.57
C GLY A 353 27.00 -24.99 -3.79
#